data_AF-H1Y2L9-F1
#
_entry.id   AF-H1Y2L9-F1
#
_cell.length_a   1.000
_cell.length_b   1.000
_cell.length_c   1.000
_cell.angle_alpha   90.00
_cell.angle_beta   90.00
_cell.angle_gamma   90.00
#
_symmetry.space_group_name_H-M   'P 1'
#
loop_
_entity.id
_entity.type
_entity.pdbx_description
1 polymer ?
#
loop_
_entity_poly.entity_id
_entity_poly.type
_entity_poly.pdbx_seq_one_letter_code
_entity_poly.pdbx_strand_id
1 'polypeptide(L)'
;MRRFFLFLLLLITTAQAVAFNKAPVAGAAKLPLKVLYVGYNPEKPMPAHVNYYSTAAGAIEKAYKTRMADFKAFLETRFAQAEVVDVRDYTAAMSDKFDVTILDAGPVKLPADFDRPMVLLHEMAPNVGMPIGLKFDWYCQCLEDDALNINTKHEIFNTPNKVNLTLVIRPTPGSFYNGFQGATTPKQMPMWKVVKEEPGEKEKYIIGMVAHGEGFNDSPDAEAISGGVCLKNAEAVALGRHGNYLMWGFSASPDHMTDEAKDVFVNAICYIKKFDHQLPIVKKVQIENRELIDELVYRTDKALYQKALVSRREGNIRLLKLQQALKDRKAKGEDIGHGNEMFLKMPVTNDMESFEHYLKGYNGEELFARFGTNTKLYHQYYHDNYEYFYPSGSYSLQLDPDAQKLGISNRKVQILEKCILMLEKNEDAALAQRVLERYTTEKFASAAEWRNWLTKNKANLFYTEAGGFKFMVNTYNKNTTAAVRPVSPANIASVSAGPTLTDPVAVTAKLEEGSTKDKKKIVIDAHILKGWHIYAYVPDGSPFIQTEVILELPDGTKGLPEWQSSAGIPFAGGEGMFVWEEQASFKTEISTSALKAGSVIKCGLYYQVCDNNKCFPPKRKMVELQVL
;
A
#
# COMPACT_ATOMS: atom_id res chain seq x y z
N MET A 1 -38.54 -63.11 38.49
CA MET A 1 -37.81 -63.66 37.33
C MET A 1 -36.66 -62.71 37.00
N ARG A 2 -35.45 -63.28 36.91
CA ARG A 2 -34.22 -62.83 36.21
C ARG A 2 -34.50 -61.83 35.05
N ARG A 3 -33.70 -60.81 34.69
CA ARG A 3 -32.23 -60.58 34.69
C ARG A 3 -31.94 -59.17 34.08
N PHE A 4 -30.65 -58.76 34.17
CA PHE A 4 -29.84 -57.83 33.34
C PHE A 4 -29.45 -56.49 34.01
N PHE A 5 -28.22 -56.39 34.55
CA PHE A 5 -26.93 -55.90 33.93
C PHE A 5 -26.85 -54.36 34.00
N LEU A 6 -25.73 -53.66 34.22
CA LEU A 6 -24.35 -53.90 34.63
C LEU A 6 -23.70 -52.50 34.79
N PHE A 7 -22.72 -52.38 35.68
CA PHE A 7 -21.66 -51.37 35.83
C PHE A 7 -21.46 -50.31 34.72
N LEU A 8 -21.19 -49.05 35.11
CA LEU A 8 -19.82 -48.48 35.14
C LEU A 8 -19.77 -47.11 35.85
N LEU A 9 -18.72 -46.95 36.67
CA LEU A 9 -18.22 -45.73 37.31
C LEU A 9 -17.87 -44.64 36.26
N LEU A 10 -18.15 -43.37 36.56
CA LEU A 10 -17.36 -42.25 36.04
C LEU A 10 -17.14 -41.20 37.15
N LEU A 11 -15.87 -40.98 37.47
CA LEU A 11 -15.39 -39.96 38.40
C LEU A 11 -15.72 -38.55 37.88
N ILE A 12 -16.33 -37.73 38.73
CA ILE A 12 -16.42 -36.28 38.55
C ILE A 12 -15.26 -35.66 39.34
N THR A 13 -14.17 -35.30 38.67
CA THR A 13 -13.14 -34.44 39.24
C THR A 13 -13.50 -32.99 38.97
N THR A 14 -13.91 -32.28 40.02
CA THR A 14 -14.07 -30.83 40.03
C THR A 14 -12.69 -30.18 40.00
N ALA A 15 -12.22 -29.78 38.81
CA ALA A 15 -11.10 -28.85 38.70
C ALA A 15 -11.62 -27.44 38.99
N GLN A 16 -11.36 -26.93 40.19
CA GLN A 16 -11.53 -25.51 40.50
C GLN A 16 -10.57 -24.71 39.62
N ALA A 17 -11.12 -23.89 38.72
CA ALA A 17 -10.38 -22.89 38.00
C ALA A 17 -9.88 -21.84 39.01
N VAL A 18 -8.60 -21.92 39.37
CA VAL A 18 -7.91 -20.81 40.04
C VAL A 18 -7.68 -19.75 38.96
N ALA A 19 -8.59 -18.78 38.91
CA ALA A 19 -8.36 -17.54 38.20
C ALA A 19 -7.17 -16.84 38.86
N PHE A 20 -6.01 -16.87 38.20
CA PHE A 20 -4.93 -15.94 38.52
C PHE A 20 -5.37 -14.55 38.07
N ASN A 21 -6.17 -13.88 38.91
CA ASN A 21 -6.26 -12.43 38.90
C ASN A 21 -4.87 -11.90 39.26
N LYS A 22 -4.06 -11.56 38.25
CA LYS A 22 -2.94 -10.63 38.45
C LYS A 22 -3.55 -9.31 38.89
N ALA A 23 -3.47 -9.03 40.19
CA ALA A 23 -3.61 -7.68 40.70
C ALA A 23 -2.64 -6.76 39.93
N PRO A 24 -3.01 -5.48 39.70
CA PRO A 24 -2.10 -4.54 39.06
C PRO A 24 -0.85 -4.42 39.92
N VAL A 25 0.32 -4.70 39.33
CA VAL A 25 1.59 -4.42 40.00
C VAL A 25 1.67 -2.90 40.15
N ALA A 26 1.50 -2.43 41.37
CA ALA A 26 1.82 -1.06 41.74
C ALA A 26 3.31 -0.80 41.48
N GLY A 27 3.61 0.19 40.63
CA GLY A 27 4.89 0.91 40.64
C GLY A 27 6.04 0.34 39.82
N ALA A 28 5.84 -0.01 38.54
CA ALA A 28 6.98 0.00 37.62
C ALA A 28 7.48 1.45 37.48
N ALA A 29 8.78 1.69 37.67
CA ALA A 29 9.36 3.01 37.48
C ALA A 29 9.14 3.46 36.02
N LYS A 30 8.65 4.68 35.83
CA LYS A 30 8.47 5.28 34.51
C LYS A 30 9.80 5.36 33.77
N LEU A 31 9.77 5.12 32.46
CA LEU A 31 10.93 5.24 31.59
C LEU A 31 11.35 6.72 31.48
N PRO A 32 12.65 7.04 31.56
CA PRO A 32 13.14 8.42 31.65
C PRO A 32 13.18 9.13 30.28
N LEU A 33 12.08 9.09 29.54
CA LEU A 33 11.91 9.81 28.27
C LEU A 33 10.79 10.85 28.38
N LYS A 34 10.93 11.92 27.60
CA LYS A 34 9.91 12.92 27.31
C LYS A 34 9.27 12.61 25.96
N VAL A 35 7.99 12.33 25.95
CA VAL A 35 7.26 11.95 24.73
C VAL A 35 6.21 13.00 24.40
N LEU A 36 6.18 13.44 23.15
CA LEU A 36 5.11 14.29 22.61
C LEU A 36 4.19 13.45 21.72
N TYR A 37 2.89 13.44 21.99
CA TYR A 37 1.89 12.87 21.10
C TYR A 37 1.15 13.98 20.35
N VAL A 38 1.06 13.85 19.02
CA VAL A 38 0.42 14.81 18.12
C VAL A 38 -0.81 14.13 17.49
N GLY A 39 -1.99 14.58 17.87
CA GLY A 39 -3.28 14.02 17.44
C GLY A 39 -4.35 15.10 17.28
N TYR A 40 -5.62 14.72 17.08
CA TYR A 40 -6.72 15.69 17.14
C TYR A 40 -7.21 15.89 18.59
N ASN A 41 -7.33 17.15 19.04
CA ASN A 41 -7.98 17.47 20.30
C ASN A 41 -9.51 17.51 20.09
N PRO A 42 -10.30 16.64 20.75
CA PRO A 42 -11.75 16.60 20.61
C PRO A 42 -12.48 17.84 21.14
N GLU A 43 -11.82 18.67 21.97
CA GLU A 43 -12.39 19.95 22.44
C GLU A 43 -12.52 20.99 21.32
N LYS A 44 -11.79 20.80 20.22
CA LYS A 44 -11.89 21.63 19.01
C LYS A 44 -12.87 20.99 18.01
N PRO A 45 -13.53 21.76 17.15
CA PRO A 45 -14.38 21.21 16.10
C PRO A 45 -13.61 20.28 15.17
N MET A 46 -14.24 19.16 14.80
CA MET A 46 -13.71 18.23 13.80
C MET A 46 -13.57 18.90 12.44
N PRO A 47 -12.37 18.90 11.82
CA PRO A 47 -12.20 19.41 10.47
C PRO A 47 -13.04 18.63 9.45
N ALA A 48 -13.36 19.26 8.32
CA ALA A 48 -14.07 18.59 7.21
C ALA A 48 -13.25 17.41 6.61
N HIS A 49 -11.92 17.52 6.68
CA HIS A 49 -11.00 16.47 6.26
C HIS A 49 -10.10 16.11 7.43
N VAL A 50 -10.19 14.87 7.87
CA VAL A 50 -9.33 14.30 8.92
C VAL A 50 -8.44 13.23 8.31
N ASN A 51 -7.22 13.14 8.82
CA ASN A 51 -6.24 12.14 8.45
C ASN A 51 -6.45 10.84 9.22
N TYR A 52 -7.62 10.26 9.02
CA TYR A 52 -8.04 8.95 9.49
C TYR A 52 -8.89 8.30 8.40
N TYR A 53 -8.61 7.04 8.09
CA TYR A 53 -9.38 6.27 7.13
C TYR A 53 -10.10 5.12 7.81
N SER A 54 -11.37 4.95 7.50
CA SER A 54 -12.13 3.75 7.82
C SER A 54 -13.30 3.62 6.84
N THR A 55 -13.66 2.39 6.51
CA THR A 55 -14.89 2.08 5.77
C THR A 55 -16.07 1.81 6.70
N ALA A 56 -15.84 1.71 8.02
CA ALA A 56 -16.89 1.56 9.01
C ALA A 56 -17.53 2.93 9.34
N ALA A 57 -18.86 2.98 9.31
CA ALA A 57 -19.61 4.16 9.74
C ALA A 57 -19.23 4.54 11.18
N GLY A 58 -19.11 5.83 11.48
CA GLY A 58 -18.85 6.33 12.83
C GLY A 58 -17.44 6.09 13.39
N ALA A 59 -16.63 5.22 12.81
CA ALA A 59 -15.30 4.88 13.34
C ALA A 59 -14.36 6.09 13.42
N ILE A 60 -14.40 6.98 12.42
CA ILE A 60 -13.63 8.23 12.40
C ILE A 60 -14.10 9.17 13.51
N GLU A 61 -15.41 9.33 13.70
CA GLU A 61 -15.96 10.20 14.75
C GLU A 61 -15.62 9.67 16.15
N LYS A 62 -15.70 8.34 16.35
CA LYS A 62 -15.28 7.69 17.59
C LYS A 62 -13.81 7.92 17.86
N ALA A 63 -12.94 7.67 16.87
CA ALA A 63 -11.50 7.89 17.00
C ALA A 63 -11.20 9.37 17.31
N TYR A 64 -11.86 10.31 16.64
CA TYR A 64 -11.71 11.74 16.90
C TYR A 64 -12.01 12.10 18.36
N LYS A 65 -13.03 11.48 18.97
CA LYS A 65 -13.47 11.76 20.34
C LYS A 65 -12.57 11.18 21.42
N THR A 66 -12.00 9.98 21.22
CA THR A 66 -11.34 9.24 22.33
C THR A 66 -9.83 9.14 22.20
N ARG A 67 -9.31 9.07 20.96
CA ARG A 67 -7.95 8.60 20.70
C ARG A 67 -6.84 9.39 21.37
N MET A 68 -6.93 10.72 21.39
CA MET A 68 -5.93 11.55 22.07
C MET A 68 -5.91 11.28 23.59
N ALA A 69 -7.07 11.10 24.20
CA ALA A 69 -7.17 10.80 25.63
C ALA A 69 -6.59 9.41 25.94
N ASP A 70 -6.87 8.42 25.10
CA ASP A 70 -6.36 7.04 25.24
C ASP A 70 -4.83 7.03 25.19
N PHE A 71 -4.22 7.72 24.21
CA PHE A 71 -2.77 7.85 24.11
C PHE A 71 -2.18 8.65 25.27
N LYS A 72 -2.80 9.76 25.69
CA LYS A 72 -2.34 10.54 26.84
C LYS A 72 -2.27 9.68 28.10
N ALA A 73 -3.38 9.03 28.44
CA ALA A 73 -3.47 8.19 29.64
C ALA A 73 -2.45 7.04 29.59
N PHE A 74 -2.32 6.38 28.44
CA PHE A 74 -1.33 5.33 28.25
C PHE A 74 0.11 5.83 28.45
N LEU A 75 0.51 6.89 27.75
CA LEU A 75 1.89 7.40 27.78
C LEU A 75 2.27 7.95 29.17
N GLU A 76 1.35 8.63 29.85
CA GLU A 76 1.55 9.15 31.21
C GLU A 76 1.79 8.04 32.24
N THR A 77 1.36 6.80 31.97
CA THR A 77 1.67 5.66 32.86
C THR A 77 3.05 5.07 32.60
N ARG A 78 3.65 5.30 31.42
CA ARG A 78 4.86 4.60 30.96
C ARG A 78 6.11 5.49 30.97
N PHE A 79 5.96 6.79 30.73
CA PHE A 79 7.09 7.72 30.55
C PHE A 79 7.12 8.81 31.62
N ALA A 80 8.32 9.31 31.91
CA ALA A 80 8.57 10.35 32.91
C ALA A 80 7.79 11.62 32.60
N GLN A 81 7.70 11.99 31.32
CA GLN A 81 6.89 13.10 30.83
C GLN A 81 6.20 12.69 29.54
N ALA A 82 4.88 12.93 29.48
CA ALA A 82 4.09 12.76 28.27
C ALA A 82 3.23 14.00 28.09
N GLU A 83 3.30 14.61 26.92
CA GLU A 83 2.46 15.76 26.55
C GLU A 83 1.68 15.44 25.27
N VAL A 84 0.54 16.10 25.11
CA VAL A 84 -0.27 16.00 23.90
C VAL A 84 -0.45 17.39 23.29
N VAL A 85 -0.52 17.44 21.97
CA VAL A 85 -0.83 18.66 21.22
C VAL A 85 -1.82 18.36 20.10
N ASP A 86 -2.74 19.29 19.86
CA ASP A 86 -3.57 19.25 18.67
C ASP A 86 -2.69 19.47 17.43
N VAL A 87 -2.83 18.60 16.43
CA VAL A 87 -2.03 18.65 15.20
C VAL A 87 -2.06 20.01 14.50
N ARG A 88 -3.16 20.77 14.62
CA ARG A 88 -3.28 22.11 14.00
C ARG A 88 -2.41 23.16 14.69
N ASP A 89 -1.96 22.90 15.92
CA ASP A 89 -1.05 23.77 16.67
C ASP A 89 0.40 23.25 16.65
N TYR A 90 0.62 22.02 16.15
CA TYR A 90 1.94 21.41 16.12
C TYR A 90 2.88 22.13 15.14
N THR A 91 4.11 22.39 15.59
CA THR A 91 5.21 22.83 14.73
C THR A 91 6.41 21.91 14.93
N ALA A 92 7.24 21.73 13.90
CA ALA A 92 8.41 20.85 13.98
C ALA A 92 9.33 21.18 15.17
N ALA A 93 9.53 22.47 15.47
CA ALA A 93 10.35 22.95 16.59
C ALA A 93 9.83 22.52 17.97
N MET A 94 8.57 22.10 18.10
CA MET A 94 8.08 21.53 19.36
C MET A 94 8.82 20.24 19.70
N SER A 95 9.23 19.45 18.70
CA SER A 95 9.95 18.18 18.90
C SER A 95 11.33 18.36 19.53
N ASP A 96 11.92 19.56 19.51
CA ASP A 96 13.23 19.84 20.12
C ASP A 96 13.19 19.74 21.66
N LYS A 97 12.00 19.83 22.25
CA LYS A 97 11.79 19.75 23.71
C LYS A 97 11.57 18.32 24.21
N PHE A 98 11.44 17.36 23.28
CA PHE A 98 11.09 15.97 23.56
C PHE A 98 12.16 15.01 23.03
N ASP A 99 12.18 13.82 23.61
CA ASP A 99 13.05 12.73 23.18
C ASP A 99 12.48 12.04 21.94
N VAL A 100 11.16 11.87 21.89
CA VAL A 100 10.44 11.23 20.78
C VAL A 100 9.10 11.92 20.56
N THR A 101 8.75 12.15 19.29
CA THR A 101 7.42 12.60 18.88
C THR A 101 6.65 11.45 18.24
N ILE A 102 5.41 11.22 18.66
CA ILE A 102 4.45 10.28 18.05
C ILE A 102 3.47 11.09 17.23
N LEU A 103 3.49 10.89 15.91
CA LEU A 103 2.63 11.58 14.97
C LEU A 103 1.49 10.67 14.52
N ASP A 104 0.28 11.01 14.94
CA ASP A 104 -0.93 10.22 14.69
C ASP A 104 -1.95 10.92 13.78
N ALA A 105 -1.85 12.24 13.62
CA ALA A 105 -2.77 13.02 12.81
C ALA A 105 -2.04 14.02 11.90
N GLY A 106 -2.75 14.50 10.88
CA GLY A 106 -2.25 15.40 9.85
C GLY A 106 -3.23 16.50 9.44
N PRO A 107 -2.88 17.31 8.42
CA PRO A 107 -1.61 17.27 7.69
C PRO A 107 -0.45 17.87 8.50
N VAL A 108 0.75 17.34 8.31
CA VAL A 108 1.99 17.89 8.90
C VAL A 108 3.05 17.98 7.81
N LYS A 109 3.73 19.13 7.75
CA LYS A 109 4.87 19.34 6.86
C LYS A 109 6.14 19.50 7.70
N LEU A 110 7.02 18.50 7.64
CA LEU A 110 8.33 18.57 8.28
C LEU A 110 9.34 19.24 7.35
N PRO A 111 10.36 19.95 7.89
CA PRO A 111 11.49 20.40 7.11
C PRO A 111 12.32 19.19 6.64
N ALA A 112 12.99 19.32 5.49
CA ALA A 112 13.70 18.21 4.86
C ALA A 112 14.91 17.70 5.66
N ASP A 113 15.40 18.50 6.60
CA ASP A 113 16.48 18.24 7.54
C ASP A 113 15.97 17.94 8.96
N PHE A 114 14.68 17.64 9.14
CA PHE A 114 14.15 17.21 10.44
C PHE A 114 14.81 15.91 10.91
N ASP A 115 15.52 15.99 12.04
CA ASP A 115 16.44 14.96 12.51
C ASP A 115 16.12 14.41 13.92
N ARG A 116 15.01 14.85 14.52
CA ARG A 116 14.52 14.36 15.82
C ARG A 116 13.79 13.02 15.66
N PRO A 117 13.83 12.10 16.66
CA PRO A 117 13.16 10.81 16.58
C PRO A 117 11.64 10.92 16.46
N MET A 118 11.05 10.18 15.52
CA MET A 118 9.61 10.20 15.29
C MET A 118 9.02 8.81 15.05
N VAL A 119 7.91 8.52 15.73
CA VAL A 119 7.04 7.38 15.43
C VAL A 119 5.87 7.88 14.59
N LEU A 120 5.70 7.35 13.39
CA LEU A 120 4.62 7.68 12.46
C LEU A 120 3.56 6.58 12.53
N LEU A 121 2.35 6.92 12.97
CA LEU A 121 1.25 5.96 13.04
C LEU A 121 0.50 5.88 11.71
N HIS A 122 0.15 4.65 11.29
CA HIS A 122 -0.76 4.37 10.16
C HIS A 122 -0.50 5.26 8.91
N GLU A 123 -1.48 6.02 8.42
CA GLU A 123 -1.36 6.90 7.24
C GLU A 123 -0.38 8.07 7.42
N MET A 124 0.02 8.41 8.65
CA MET A 124 1.07 9.41 8.84
C MET A 124 2.43 8.94 8.32
N ALA A 125 2.65 7.63 8.22
CA ALA A 125 3.87 7.07 7.66
C ALA A 125 4.11 7.55 6.21
N PRO A 126 3.20 7.34 5.24
CA PRO A 126 3.34 7.90 3.90
C PRO A 126 3.08 9.41 3.80
N ASN A 127 2.18 9.98 4.61
CA ASN A 127 1.88 11.42 4.54
C ASN A 127 3.11 12.29 4.89
N VAL A 128 3.95 11.83 5.83
CA VAL A 128 5.25 12.46 6.13
C VAL A 128 6.35 11.88 5.27
N GLY A 129 6.34 10.55 5.07
CA GLY A 129 7.44 9.82 4.45
C GLY A 129 7.65 10.18 3.00
N MET A 130 6.60 10.20 2.18
CA MET A 130 6.74 10.47 0.74
C MET A 130 7.30 11.86 0.43
N PRO A 131 6.82 12.97 1.06
CA PRO A 131 7.37 14.31 0.80
C PRO A 131 8.87 14.47 1.08
N ILE A 132 9.42 13.74 2.05
CA ILE A 132 10.85 13.84 2.43
C ILE A 132 11.69 12.64 1.94
N GLY A 133 11.08 11.70 1.23
CA GLY A 133 11.75 10.56 0.60
C GLY A 133 12.03 9.37 1.53
N LEU A 134 11.22 9.15 2.57
CA LEU A 134 11.34 7.93 3.38
C LEU A 134 10.89 6.70 2.59
N LYS A 135 11.35 5.51 3.00
CA LYS A 135 10.87 4.24 2.46
C LYS A 135 9.45 3.88 2.87
N PHE A 136 8.86 4.64 3.79
CA PHE A 136 7.46 4.52 4.20
C PHE A 136 6.57 5.18 3.17
N ASP A 137 6.30 4.49 2.07
CA ASP A 137 5.42 4.98 1.02
C ASP A 137 4.02 4.36 1.11
N TRP A 138 3.13 4.86 0.26
CA TRP A 138 1.75 4.41 0.22
C TRP A 138 1.65 3.11 -0.59
N TYR A 139 1.83 1.96 0.07
CA TYR A 139 1.53 0.66 -0.51
C TYR A 139 0.03 0.37 -0.41
N CYS A 140 -0.49 0.30 0.82
CA CYS A 140 -1.92 0.05 1.05
C CYS A 140 -2.38 0.42 2.46
N GLN A 141 -3.51 1.11 2.56
CA GLN A 141 -4.23 1.28 3.83
C GLN A 141 -5.23 0.14 4.01
N CYS A 142 -4.70 -1.06 4.22
CA CYS A 142 -5.47 -2.30 4.38
C CYS A 142 -4.87 -3.25 5.41
N LEU A 143 -4.04 -2.73 6.33
CA LEU A 143 -3.47 -3.53 7.41
C LEU A 143 -4.54 -3.88 8.44
N GLU A 144 -4.67 -5.17 8.73
CA GLU A 144 -5.59 -5.73 9.72
C GLU A 144 -4.94 -5.85 11.12
N ASP A 145 -5.56 -6.67 11.99
CA ASP A 145 -5.25 -6.78 13.41
C ASP A 145 -3.92 -7.49 13.75
N ASP A 146 -3.38 -8.29 12.82
CA ASP A 146 -2.34 -9.29 13.08
C ASP A 146 -1.03 -8.95 12.35
N ALA A 147 0.09 -9.01 13.08
CA ALA A 147 1.44 -8.94 12.55
C ALA A 147 1.94 -10.32 12.09
N LEU A 148 2.79 -10.34 11.06
CA LEU A 148 3.40 -11.55 10.49
C LEU A 148 4.81 -11.25 9.98
N ASN A 149 5.57 -12.29 9.60
CA ASN A 149 6.98 -12.16 9.19
C ASN A 149 7.82 -11.37 10.22
N ILE A 150 7.60 -11.67 11.50
CA ILE A 150 8.13 -10.91 12.62
C ILE A 150 9.59 -11.30 12.89
N ASN A 151 10.49 -10.32 12.93
CA ASN A 151 11.83 -10.52 13.47
C ASN A 151 11.79 -10.54 15.01
N THR A 152 11.44 -11.68 15.61
CA THR A 152 11.27 -11.82 17.07
C THR A 152 12.54 -11.55 17.89
N LYS A 153 13.71 -11.57 17.24
CA LYS A 153 15.00 -11.20 17.86
C LYS A 153 15.22 -9.69 17.90
N HIS A 154 14.44 -8.92 17.16
CA HIS A 154 14.56 -7.47 17.12
C HIS A 154 14.32 -6.86 18.50
N GLU A 155 15.00 -5.75 18.77
CA GLU A 155 15.02 -5.14 20.08
C GLU A 155 13.62 -4.74 20.59
N ILE A 156 12.73 -4.28 19.71
CA ILE A 156 11.38 -3.84 20.10
C ILE A 156 10.54 -4.94 20.76
N PHE A 157 10.88 -6.21 20.58
CA PHE A 157 10.21 -7.34 21.23
C PHE A 157 10.87 -7.75 22.55
N ASN A 158 12.03 -7.18 22.87
CA ASN A 158 12.92 -7.71 23.89
C ASN A 158 13.31 -6.68 24.96
N THR A 159 13.42 -5.39 24.62
CA THR A 159 13.82 -4.34 25.57
C THR A 159 13.15 -2.98 25.28
N PRO A 160 12.92 -2.15 26.32
CA PRO A 160 13.13 -2.42 27.75
C PRO A 160 12.17 -3.45 28.36
N ASN A 161 10.99 -3.63 27.78
CA ASN A 161 10.04 -4.65 28.22
C ASN A 161 10.30 -5.95 27.45
N LYS A 162 10.61 -7.05 28.15
CA LYS A 162 10.69 -8.35 27.50
C LYS A 162 9.27 -8.84 27.18
N VAL A 163 8.94 -8.91 25.90
CA VAL A 163 7.61 -9.37 25.45
C VAL A 163 7.71 -10.83 25.00
N ASN A 164 6.85 -11.68 25.56
CA ASN A 164 6.69 -13.05 25.12
C ASN A 164 5.53 -13.09 24.14
N LEU A 165 5.81 -12.91 22.84
CA LEU A 165 4.79 -12.85 21.81
C LEU A 165 3.96 -14.14 21.76
N THR A 166 2.64 -14.00 21.80
CA THR A 166 1.72 -15.11 21.55
C THR A 166 1.54 -15.27 20.04
N LEU A 167 2.32 -16.19 19.45
CA LEU A 167 2.25 -16.52 18.03
C LEU A 167 1.26 -17.66 17.78
N VAL A 168 0.27 -17.41 16.92
CA VAL A 168 -0.73 -18.39 16.50
C VAL A 168 -0.54 -18.71 15.02
N ILE A 169 -0.44 -20.00 14.69
CA ILE A 169 -0.41 -20.44 13.28
C ILE A 169 -1.79 -20.24 12.66
N ARG A 170 -1.86 -19.43 11.60
CA ARG A 170 -3.10 -19.14 10.88
C ARG A 170 -2.89 -19.34 9.37
N PRO A 171 -3.96 -19.54 8.58
CA PRO A 171 -3.89 -19.52 7.13
C PRO A 171 -3.26 -18.21 6.64
N THR A 172 -2.36 -18.31 5.67
CA THR A 172 -1.76 -17.12 5.04
C THR A 172 -2.84 -16.36 4.24
N PRO A 173 -2.84 -15.02 4.26
CA PRO A 173 -3.79 -14.22 3.49
C PRO A 173 -3.80 -14.62 2.01
N GLY A 174 -5.00 -14.70 1.42
CA GLY A 174 -5.17 -15.15 0.03
C GLY A 174 -4.45 -14.26 -0.99
N SER A 175 -4.34 -12.96 -0.69
CA SER A 175 -3.60 -11.97 -1.46
C SER A 175 -2.11 -12.31 -1.63
N PHE A 176 -1.49 -13.03 -0.69
CA PHE A 176 -0.05 -13.31 -0.72
C PHE A 176 0.33 -14.35 -1.79
N TYR A 177 -0.66 -15.03 -2.39
CA TYR A 177 -0.45 -15.93 -3.52
C TYR A 177 -0.59 -15.24 -4.88
N ASN A 178 -0.92 -13.95 -4.89
CA ASN A 178 -0.98 -13.15 -6.10
C ASN A 178 0.43 -12.67 -6.46
N GLY A 179 0.93 -13.12 -7.61
CA GLY A 179 2.27 -12.75 -8.10
C GLY A 179 3.31 -13.83 -7.87
N PHE A 180 4.55 -13.54 -8.27
CA PHE A 180 5.64 -14.52 -8.27
C PHE A 180 6.00 -15.02 -6.87
N GLN A 181 5.87 -14.18 -5.83
CA GLN A 181 6.14 -14.57 -4.43
C GLN A 181 5.17 -15.66 -3.93
N GLY A 182 4.00 -15.81 -4.56
CA GLY A 182 3.04 -16.86 -4.24
C GLY A 182 3.58 -18.27 -4.45
N ALA A 183 4.62 -18.45 -5.27
CA ALA A 183 5.25 -19.75 -5.50
C ALA A 183 5.99 -20.30 -4.28
N THR A 184 6.54 -19.42 -3.42
CA THR A 184 7.32 -19.78 -2.23
C THR A 184 6.59 -19.46 -0.91
N THR A 185 5.46 -18.76 -0.99
CA THR A 185 4.65 -18.39 0.18
C THR A 185 4.06 -19.62 0.87
N PRO A 186 4.27 -19.79 2.20
CA PRO A 186 3.75 -20.94 2.93
C PRO A 186 2.22 -20.86 3.09
N LYS A 187 1.56 -22.03 3.21
CA LYS A 187 0.10 -22.13 3.39
C LYS A 187 -0.43 -21.53 4.70
N GLN A 188 0.42 -21.55 5.72
CA GLN A 188 0.13 -21.05 7.05
C GLN A 188 1.38 -20.37 7.59
N MET A 189 1.20 -19.39 8.46
CA MET A 189 2.30 -18.65 9.07
C MET A 189 1.96 -18.25 10.52
N PRO A 190 2.98 -18.08 11.38
CA PRO A 190 2.79 -17.54 12.71
C PRO A 190 2.37 -16.07 12.64
N MET A 191 1.30 -15.74 13.36
CA MET A 191 0.77 -14.39 13.45
C MET A 191 0.68 -13.96 14.91
N TRP A 192 0.97 -12.68 15.16
CA TRP A 192 0.87 -12.05 16.47
C TRP A 192 -0.28 -11.03 16.46
N LYS A 193 -1.21 -11.16 17.41
CA LYS A 193 -2.37 -10.28 17.51
C LYS A 193 -1.97 -8.94 18.12
N VAL A 194 -2.01 -7.87 17.31
CA VAL A 194 -1.66 -6.50 17.75
C VAL A 194 -2.89 -5.77 18.26
N VAL A 195 -4.00 -5.91 17.55
CA VAL A 195 -5.28 -5.27 17.87
C VAL A 195 -6.24 -6.29 18.48
N LYS A 196 -6.94 -5.93 19.55
CA LYS A 196 -7.90 -6.82 20.22
C LYS A 196 -9.07 -7.17 19.29
N GLU A 197 -9.52 -8.43 19.36
CA GLU A 197 -10.85 -8.81 18.87
C GLU A 197 -11.88 -8.46 19.95
N GLU A 198 -12.77 -7.51 19.68
CA GLU A 198 -13.92 -7.24 20.55
C GLU A 198 -15.15 -8.01 20.04
N PRO A 199 -15.65 -9.03 20.78
CA PRO A 199 -16.84 -9.76 20.38
C PRO A 199 -18.07 -8.83 20.33
N GLY A 200 -18.67 -8.69 19.14
CA GLY A 200 -19.89 -7.89 18.95
C GLY A 200 -19.68 -6.44 18.53
N GLU A 201 -18.44 -5.96 18.43
CA GLU A 201 -18.15 -4.63 17.87
C GLU A 201 -18.24 -4.71 16.33
N LYS A 202 -19.36 -4.23 15.77
CA LYS A 202 -19.62 -4.23 14.32
C LYS A 202 -18.93 -3.09 13.56
N GLU A 203 -18.49 -2.05 14.28
CA GLU A 203 -17.86 -0.86 13.72
C GLU A 203 -16.42 -0.76 14.23
N LYS A 204 -15.54 -1.58 13.63
CA LYS A 204 -14.11 -1.59 13.96
C LYS A 204 -13.38 -0.37 13.39
N TYR A 205 -12.31 -0.05 14.10
CA TYR A 205 -11.40 1.10 14.13
C TYR A 205 -10.82 1.60 12.77
N ILE A 206 -10.04 2.68 12.84
CA ILE A 206 -9.25 3.25 11.73
C ILE A 206 -8.42 2.15 11.06
N ILE A 207 -8.28 2.13 9.74
CA ILE A 207 -7.54 1.08 9.03
C ILE A 207 -6.03 1.41 9.03
N GLY A 208 -5.21 0.40 9.30
CA GLY A 208 -3.76 0.55 9.35
C GLY A 208 -3.12 0.64 7.96
N MET A 209 -1.82 0.97 7.94
CA MET A 209 -1.04 1.20 6.74
C MET A 209 0.10 0.18 6.63
N VAL A 210 0.36 -0.29 5.41
CA VAL A 210 1.62 -0.96 5.04
C VAL A 210 2.38 -0.14 4.00
N ALA A 211 3.71 -0.26 4.03
CA ALA A 211 4.64 0.23 3.00
C ALA A 211 5.22 -0.93 2.19
N HIS A 212 5.79 -0.67 1.02
CA HIS A 212 6.39 -1.72 0.18
C HIS A 212 7.60 -2.36 0.88
N GLY A 213 7.75 -3.68 0.73
CA GLY A 213 8.92 -4.42 1.24
C GLY A 213 10.11 -4.39 0.28
N GLU A 214 9.80 -4.27 -1.00
CA GLU A 214 10.72 -4.22 -2.13
C GLU A 214 11.75 -3.09 -1.94
N GLY A 215 13.02 -3.46 -1.86
CA GLY A 215 14.11 -2.49 -1.63
C GLY A 215 14.09 -1.82 -0.25
N PHE A 216 13.24 -2.25 0.68
CA PHE A 216 13.17 -1.63 2.02
C PHE A 216 14.48 -1.81 2.78
N ASN A 217 15.05 -3.02 2.75
CA ASN A 217 16.27 -3.39 3.46
C ASN A 217 17.57 -3.16 2.65
N ASP A 218 17.49 -2.51 1.48
CA ASP A 218 18.65 -2.37 0.58
C ASP A 218 19.63 -1.24 0.97
N SER A 219 19.47 -0.66 2.16
CA SER A 219 20.31 0.41 2.67
C SER A 219 20.54 0.28 4.17
N PRO A 220 21.72 0.70 4.68
CA PRO A 220 22.10 0.46 6.09
C PRO A 220 21.32 1.29 7.10
N ASP A 221 20.60 2.31 6.64
CA ASP A 221 19.77 3.20 7.43
C ASP A 221 18.31 2.76 7.52
N ALA A 222 17.92 1.65 6.89
CA ALA A 222 16.56 1.12 6.90
C ALA A 222 16.51 -0.33 7.35
N GLU A 223 15.42 -0.71 8.03
CA GLU A 223 15.13 -2.11 8.36
C GLU A 223 13.63 -2.38 8.50
N ALA A 224 13.16 -3.43 7.85
CA ALA A 224 11.83 -3.99 8.04
C ALA A 224 11.87 -4.92 9.27
N ILE A 225 10.96 -4.67 10.23
CA ILE A 225 10.91 -5.39 11.50
C ILE A 225 9.80 -6.44 11.48
N SER A 226 8.66 -6.11 10.86
CA SER A 226 7.50 -6.98 10.72
C SER A 226 6.65 -6.57 9.52
N GLY A 227 6.03 -7.56 8.89
CA GLY A 227 4.86 -7.35 8.04
C GLY A 227 3.57 -7.43 8.84
N GLY A 228 2.44 -7.51 8.14
CA GLY A 228 1.12 -7.66 8.74
C GLY A 228 0.11 -8.24 7.77
N VAL A 229 -0.98 -8.78 8.31
CA VAL A 229 -2.11 -9.27 7.52
C VAL A 229 -2.68 -8.11 6.73
N CYS A 230 -2.59 -8.20 5.41
CA CYS A 230 -3.07 -7.17 4.50
C CYS A 230 -3.43 -7.77 3.13
N LEU A 231 -4.05 -6.96 2.27
CA LEU A 231 -4.49 -7.37 0.93
C LEU A 231 -3.41 -7.20 -0.15
N LYS A 232 -2.13 -7.12 0.27
CA LYS A 232 -0.95 -6.99 -0.59
C LYS A 232 -0.10 -8.26 -0.55
N ASN A 233 1.21 -8.19 -0.78
CA ASN A 233 2.08 -9.36 -0.73
C ASN A 233 2.68 -9.58 0.68
N ALA A 234 3.40 -10.70 0.84
CA ALA A 234 4.01 -11.09 2.10
C ALA A 234 5.17 -10.19 2.56
N GLU A 235 5.69 -9.35 1.67
CA GLU A 235 6.84 -8.50 1.94
C GLU A 235 6.45 -7.12 2.47
N ALA A 236 5.15 -6.78 2.38
CA ALA A 236 4.58 -5.55 2.92
C ALA A 236 5.07 -5.28 4.36
N VAL A 237 5.53 -4.06 4.61
CA VAL A 237 6.11 -3.64 5.90
C VAL A 237 5.05 -2.93 6.73
N ALA A 238 4.74 -3.50 7.89
CA ALA A 238 3.85 -2.90 8.89
C ALA A 238 4.65 -2.19 9.99
N LEU A 239 5.80 -2.73 10.38
CA LEU A 239 6.74 -2.12 11.33
C LEU A 239 8.11 -2.01 10.66
N GLY A 240 8.68 -0.81 10.62
CA GLY A 240 10.00 -0.59 10.04
C GLY A 240 10.62 0.74 10.45
N ARG A 241 11.95 0.84 10.32
CA ARG A 241 12.72 2.06 10.61
C ARG A 241 13.39 2.57 9.34
N HIS A 242 13.50 3.89 9.21
CA HIS A 242 14.35 4.56 8.22
C HIS A 242 14.94 5.84 8.83
N GLY A 243 16.24 5.84 9.06
CA GLY A 243 16.93 6.87 9.85
C GLY A 243 16.29 7.05 11.24
N ASN A 244 15.98 8.30 11.57
CA ASN A 244 15.33 8.76 12.80
C ASN A 244 13.80 8.54 12.83
N TYR A 245 13.22 7.87 11.84
CA TYR A 245 11.79 7.61 11.77
C TYR A 245 11.47 6.13 11.95
N LEU A 246 10.38 5.83 12.66
CA LEU A 246 9.80 4.51 12.79
C LEU A 246 8.35 4.52 12.31
N MET A 247 8.01 3.63 11.40
CA MET A 247 6.63 3.36 11.01
C MET A 247 6.01 2.36 11.98
N TRP A 248 4.89 2.74 12.58
CA TRP A 248 3.97 1.85 13.27
C TRP A 248 2.66 1.80 12.47
N GLY A 249 2.56 0.84 11.56
CA GLY A 249 1.46 0.75 10.60
C GLY A 249 0.10 0.48 11.23
N PHE A 250 0.07 -0.21 12.38
CA PHE A 250 -1.16 -0.54 13.09
C PHE A 250 -1.83 0.72 13.66
N SER A 251 -3.14 0.76 13.59
CA SER A 251 -3.94 1.96 13.84
C SER A 251 -4.73 1.93 15.15
N ALA A 252 -4.68 0.84 15.94
CA ALA A 252 -5.40 0.76 17.21
C ALA A 252 -4.97 1.86 18.20
N SER A 253 -5.93 2.47 18.89
CA SER A 253 -5.65 3.24 20.11
C SER A 253 -5.18 2.28 21.21
N PRO A 254 -4.45 2.75 22.25
CA PRO A 254 -3.97 1.87 23.31
C PRO A 254 -5.06 1.00 23.95
N ASP A 255 -6.29 1.47 24.10
CA ASP A 255 -7.38 0.67 24.67
C ASP A 255 -7.76 -0.54 23.82
N HIS A 256 -7.54 -0.47 22.51
CA HIS A 256 -7.75 -1.55 21.56
C HIS A 256 -6.47 -2.36 21.26
N MET A 257 -5.31 -1.96 21.78
CA MET A 257 -4.06 -2.76 21.66
C MET A 257 -4.06 -3.91 22.66
N THR A 258 -3.56 -5.08 22.25
CA THR A 258 -3.23 -6.16 23.20
C THR A 258 -2.16 -5.71 24.20
N ASP A 259 -2.05 -6.37 25.36
CA ASP A 259 -1.05 -5.99 26.36
C ASP A 259 0.40 -6.18 25.82
N GLU A 260 0.62 -7.23 25.03
CA GLU A 260 1.87 -7.43 24.29
C GLU A 260 2.15 -6.24 23.36
N ALA A 261 1.14 -5.79 22.60
CA ALA A 261 1.31 -4.68 21.66
C ALA A 261 1.61 -3.35 22.37
N LYS A 262 1.00 -3.10 23.53
CA LYS A 262 1.34 -1.94 24.37
C LYS A 262 2.80 -1.92 24.78
N ASP A 263 3.33 -3.06 25.23
CA ASP A 263 4.72 -3.16 25.65
C ASP A 263 5.69 -3.07 24.47
N VAL A 264 5.37 -3.67 23.31
CA VAL A 264 6.14 -3.52 22.06
C VAL A 264 6.10 -2.07 21.57
N PHE A 265 4.99 -1.36 21.68
CA PHE A 265 4.87 0.04 21.30
C PHE A 265 5.76 0.94 22.17
N VAL A 266 5.77 0.71 23.49
CA VAL A 266 6.70 1.38 24.43
C VAL A 266 8.15 1.09 24.04
N ASN A 267 8.46 -0.15 23.68
CA ASN A 267 9.80 -0.51 23.24
C ASN A 267 10.20 0.17 21.92
N ALA A 268 9.26 0.32 20.98
CA ALA A 268 9.49 1.03 19.71
C ALA A 268 9.86 2.51 19.94
N ILE A 269 9.19 3.18 20.89
CA ILE A 269 9.53 4.56 21.31
C ILE A 269 10.96 4.63 21.87
N CYS A 270 11.31 3.72 22.78
CA CYS A 270 12.67 3.67 23.33
C CYS A 270 13.73 3.35 22.28
N TYR A 271 13.41 2.48 21.33
CA TYR A 271 14.29 2.07 20.26
C TYR A 271 14.58 3.23 19.29
N ILE A 272 13.56 3.96 18.82
CA ILE A 272 13.77 5.03 17.84
C ILE A 272 14.57 6.21 18.40
N LYS A 273 14.52 6.44 19.72
CA LYS A 273 15.35 7.46 20.39
C LYS A 273 16.85 7.31 20.13
N LYS A 274 17.34 6.09 19.87
CA LYS A 274 18.77 5.82 19.60
C LYS A 274 19.27 6.44 18.30
N PHE A 275 18.34 6.75 17.40
CA PHE A 275 18.59 7.31 16.08
C PHE A 275 18.39 8.83 16.05
N ASP A 276 18.43 9.47 17.22
CA ASP A 276 18.43 10.93 17.33
C ASP A 276 19.56 11.53 16.49
N HIS A 277 19.23 12.54 15.69
CA HIS A 277 20.11 13.18 14.70
C HIS A 277 20.65 12.26 13.58
N GLN A 278 20.05 11.08 13.37
CA GLN A 278 20.41 10.17 12.27
C GLN A 278 19.43 10.29 11.10
N LEU A 279 19.64 11.30 10.25
CA LEU A 279 18.86 11.49 9.03
C LEU A 279 18.94 10.26 8.11
N PRO A 280 17.89 9.96 7.33
CA PRO A 280 17.97 8.97 6.25
C PRO A 280 19.10 9.29 5.26
N ILE A 281 19.86 8.26 4.91
CA ILE A 281 20.89 8.29 3.86
C ILE A 281 20.22 8.18 2.49
N VAL A 282 19.28 7.25 2.34
CA VAL A 282 18.59 7.01 1.08
C VAL A 282 17.32 7.84 1.00
N LYS A 283 17.07 8.44 -0.17
CA LYS A 283 15.74 8.96 -0.53
C LYS A 283 15.08 7.97 -1.46
N LYS A 284 13.95 7.39 -1.03
CA LYS A 284 13.17 6.46 -1.86
C LYS A 284 12.66 7.21 -3.09
N VAL A 285 12.99 6.68 -4.26
CA VAL A 285 12.40 7.11 -5.54
C VAL A 285 11.21 6.19 -5.81
N GLN A 286 10.11 6.76 -6.31
CA GLN A 286 8.92 5.98 -6.68
C GLN A 286 9.17 5.35 -8.05
N ILE A 287 9.78 4.16 -8.05
CA ILE A 287 10.19 3.34 -9.21
C ILE A 287 9.93 1.85 -8.94
N GLU A 288 9.87 1.03 -9.99
CA GLU A 288 9.94 -0.43 -9.85
C GLU A 288 11.35 -0.88 -9.46
N ASN A 289 11.42 -1.97 -8.71
CA ASN A 289 12.65 -2.69 -8.47
C ASN A 289 12.74 -3.90 -9.42
N ARG A 290 13.83 -4.66 -9.32
CA ARG A 290 14.09 -5.80 -10.21
C ARG A 290 13.10 -6.95 -10.07
N GLU A 291 12.35 -7.02 -8.98
CA GLU A 291 11.31 -8.04 -8.79
C GLU A 291 10.18 -7.92 -9.82
N LEU A 292 10.01 -6.75 -10.47
CA LEU A 292 9.15 -6.65 -11.66
C LEU A 292 9.54 -7.66 -12.74
N ILE A 293 10.83 -7.96 -12.91
CA ILE A 293 11.28 -8.95 -13.88
C ILE A 293 10.82 -10.35 -13.49
N ASP A 294 10.85 -10.68 -12.20
CA ASP A 294 10.35 -11.95 -11.67
C ASP A 294 8.82 -12.05 -11.86
N GLU A 295 8.11 -10.95 -11.65
CA GLU A 295 6.68 -10.86 -11.95
C GLU A 295 6.38 -11.02 -13.44
N LEU A 296 7.17 -10.42 -14.34
CA LEU A 296 7.01 -10.58 -15.79
C LEU A 296 7.26 -12.03 -16.24
N VAL A 297 8.26 -12.70 -15.66
CA VAL A 297 8.51 -14.13 -15.89
C VAL A 297 7.32 -14.97 -15.42
N TYR A 298 6.83 -14.72 -14.20
CA TYR A 298 5.66 -15.39 -13.62
C TYR A 298 4.40 -15.18 -14.46
N ARG A 299 4.13 -13.94 -14.88
CA ARG A 299 2.97 -13.58 -15.72
C ARG A 299 3.08 -14.19 -17.11
N THR A 300 4.29 -14.43 -17.62
CA THR A 300 4.55 -15.06 -18.92
C THR A 300 4.53 -16.60 -18.85
N ASP A 301 3.59 -17.17 -18.07
CA ASP A 301 3.36 -18.61 -18.00
C ASP A 301 1.95 -18.96 -18.49
N LYS A 302 1.87 -19.88 -19.46
CA LYS A 302 0.58 -20.36 -19.99
C LYS A 302 -0.27 -21.04 -18.92
N ALA A 303 0.33 -21.75 -17.97
CA ALA A 303 -0.39 -22.38 -16.86
C ALA A 303 -1.04 -21.34 -15.95
N LEU A 304 -0.39 -20.19 -15.73
CA LEU A 304 -0.98 -19.10 -14.97
C LEU A 304 -2.18 -18.50 -15.70
N TYR A 305 -2.07 -18.25 -17.00
CA TYR A 305 -3.20 -17.82 -17.82
C TYR A 305 -4.38 -18.82 -17.74
N GLN A 306 -4.11 -20.14 -17.82
CA GLN A 306 -5.15 -21.16 -17.65
C GLN A 306 -5.80 -21.13 -16.26
N LYS A 307 -5.02 -20.90 -15.19
CA LYS A 307 -5.56 -20.71 -13.83
C LYS A 307 -6.47 -19.48 -13.76
N ALA A 308 -6.11 -18.37 -14.42
CA ALA A 308 -6.95 -17.18 -14.48
C ALA A 308 -8.31 -17.47 -15.16
N LEU A 309 -8.32 -18.26 -16.24
CA LEU A 309 -9.56 -18.70 -16.89
C LEU A 309 -10.47 -19.52 -15.95
N VAL A 310 -9.89 -20.43 -15.17
CA VAL A 310 -10.64 -21.23 -14.19
C VAL A 310 -11.17 -20.36 -13.06
N SER A 311 -10.31 -19.52 -12.48
CA SER A 311 -10.66 -18.60 -11.40
C SER A 311 -11.83 -17.68 -11.78
N ARG A 312 -11.83 -17.17 -13.02
CA ARG A 312 -12.94 -16.37 -13.57
C ARG A 312 -14.27 -17.13 -13.52
N ARG A 313 -14.30 -18.37 -14.03
CA ARG A 313 -15.53 -19.18 -14.08
C ARG A 313 -16.07 -19.47 -12.69
N GLU A 314 -15.18 -19.87 -11.78
CA GLU A 314 -15.57 -20.13 -10.39
C GLU A 314 -16.06 -18.87 -9.68
N GLY A 315 -15.40 -17.74 -9.89
CA GLY A 315 -15.83 -16.48 -9.30
C GLY A 315 -17.12 -15.94 -9.90
N ASN A 316 -17.41 -16.19 -11.18
CA ASN A 316 -18.72 -15.90 -11.79
C ASN A 316 -19.84 -16.74 -11.13
N ILE A 317 -19.57 -18.00 -10.78
CA ILE A 317 -20.51 -18.82 -10.00
C ILE A 317 -20.74 -18.21 -8.61
N ARG A 318 -19.67 -17.72 -7.94
CA ARG A 318 -19.79 -17.03 -6.64
C ARG A 318 -20.60 -15.72 -6.77
N LEU A 319 -20.37 -14.95 -7.82
CA LEU A 319 -21.11 -13.73 -8.14
C LEU A 319 -22.62 -14.01 -8.22
N LEU A 320 -23.02 -14.99 -9.03
CA LEU A 320 -24.42 -15.35 -9.20
C LEU A 320 -25.08 -15.78 -7.89
N LYS A 321 -24.35 -16.51 -7.03
CA LYS A 321 -24.83 -16.87 -5.69
C LYS A 321 -25.04 -15.65 -4.81
N LEU A 322 -24.11 -14.70 -4.81
CA LEU A 322 -24.22 -13.44 -4.05
C LEU A 322 -25.40 -12.59 -4.56
N GLN A 323 -25.56 -12.47 -5.88
CA GLN A 323 -26.72 -11.79 -6.46
C GLN A 323 -28.03 -12.47 -6.08
N GLN A 324 -28.08 -13.80 -6.05
CA GLN A 324 -29.28 -14.50 -5.60
C GLN A 324 -29.59 -14.23 -4.12
N ALA A 325 -28.58 -14.26 -3.25
CA ALA A 325 -28.77 -13.95 -1.83
C ALA A 325 -29.29 -12.52 -1.61
N LEU A 326 -28.80 -11.54 -2.37
CA LEU A 326 -29.29 -10.16 -2.33
C LEU A 326 -30.74 -10.03 -2.85
N LYS A 327 -31.11 -10.78 -3.90
CA LYS A 327 -32.51 -10.85 -4.36
C LYS A 327 -33.43 -11.42 -3.29
N ASP A 328 -33.01 -12.48 -2.61
CA ASP A 328 -33.80 -13.12 -1.56
C ASP A 328 -33.99 -12.20 -0.35
N ARG A 329 -32.95 -11.44 0.05
CA ARG A 329 -33.03 -10.40 1.10
C ARG A 329 -33.98 -9.28 0.70
N LYS A 330 -33.85 -8.76 -0.53
CA LYS A 330 -34.74 -7.73 -1.07
C LYS A 330 -36.20 -8.20 -1.14
N ALA A 331 -36.44 -9.46 -1.52
CA ALA A 331 -37.79 -10.05 -1.56
C ALA A 331 -38.43 -10.16 -0.16
N LYS A 332 -37.63 -10.18 0.92
CA LYS A 332 -38.10 -10.11 2.31
C LYS A 332 -38.36 -8.68 2.79
N GLY A 333 -38.14 -7.67 1.95
CA GLY A 333 -38.31 -6.26 2.29
C GLY A 333 -37.11 -5.64 2.99
N GLU A 334 -35.94 -6.29 2.99
CA GLU A 334 -34.71 -5.69 3.51
C GLU A 334 -34.23 -4.58 2.57
N ASP A 335 -33.81 -3.44 3.14
CA ASP A 335 -33.03 -2.45 2.41
C ASP A 335 -31.61 -2.99 2.24
N ILE A 336 -31.28 -3.35 1.00
CA ILE A 336 -29.96 -3.85 0.65
C ILE A 336 -28.97 -2.71 0.38
N GLY A 337 -29.42 -1.45 0.29
CA GLY A 337 -28.58 -0.29 0.01
C GLY A 337 -28.22 -0.13 -1.48
N HIS A 338 -27.83 1.09 -1.85
CA HIS A 338 -27.60 1.49 -3.23
C HIS A 338 -26.50 0.67 -3.95
N GLY A 339 -25.38 0.40 -3.27
CA GLY A 339 -24.28 -0.37 -3.84
C GLY A 339 -24.68 -1.80 -4.23
N ASN A 340 -25.48 -2.46 -3.38
CA ASN A 340 -26.01 -3.80 -3.65
C ASN A 340 -27.07 -3.77 -4.76
N GLU A 341 -27.89 -2.71 -4.85
CA GLU A 341 -28.85 -2.53 -5.94
C GLU A 341 -28.15 -2.43 -7.30
N MET A 342 -27.00 -1.75 -7.37
CA MET A 342 -26.19 -1.71 -8.58
C MET A 342 -25.55 -3.07 -8.87
N PHE A 343 -24.96 -3.71 -7.86
CA PHE A 343 -24.31 -5.02 -8.02
C PHE A 343 -25.30 -6.12 -8.47
N LEU A 344 -26.56 -6.08 -8.03
CA LEU A 344 -27.63 -6.97 -8.50
C LEU A 344 -27.87 -6.92 -10.01
N LYS A 345 -27.59 -5.77 -10.63
CA LYS A 345 -27.84 -5.51 -12.06
C LYS A 345 -26.57 -5.68 -12.89
N MET A 346 -25.43 -5.89 -12.25
CA MET A 346 -24.16 -6.11 -12.93
C MET A 346 -24.25 -7.40 -13.75
N PRO A 347 -23.97 -7.36 -15.07
CA PRO A 347 -24.00 -8.55 -15.90
C PRO A 347 -22.82 -9.48 -15.57
N VAL A 348 -22.95 -10.75 -15.94
CA VAL A 348 -21.88 -11.75 -15.85
C VAL A 348 -21.41 -12.08 -17.27
N THR A 349 -20.10 -12.05 -17.50
CA THR A 349 -19.49 -12.52 -18.76
C THR A 349 -18.44 -13.58 -18.50
N ASN A 350 -18.39 -14.57 -19.39
CA ASN A 350 -17.32 -15.57 -19.47
C ASN A 350 -16.33 -15.25 -20.62
N ASP A 351 -16.46 -14.08 -21.24
CA ASP A 351 -15.52 -13.61 -22.26
C ASP A 351 -14.16 -13.38 -21.60
N MET A 352 -13.11 -13.86 -22.27
CA MET A 352 -11.73 -13.80 -21.81
C MET A 352 -10.82 -13.35 -22.94
N GLU A 353 -9.80 -12.57 -22.61
CA GLU A 353 -8.75 -12.23 -23.56
C GLU A 353 -8.05 -13.48 -24.10
N SER A 354 -7.57 -13.42 -25.34
CA SER A 354 -6.77 -14.51 -25.90
C SER A 354 -5.39 -14.57 -25.24
N PHE A 355 -4.74 -15.72 -25.26
CA PHE A 355 -3.38 -15.85 -24.74
C PHE A 355 -2.37 -14.92 -25.46
N GLU A 356 -2.59 -14.65 -26.74
CA GLU A 356 -1.78 -13.69 -27.50
C GLU A 356 -1.94 -12.26 -26.98
N HIS A 357 -3.19 -11.83 -26.75
CA HIS A 357 -3.46 -10.49 -26.23
C HIS A 357 -2.92 -10.34 -24.79
N TYR A 358 -3.11 -11.38 -23.97
CA TYR A 358 -2.54 -11.47 -22.63
C TYR A 358 -1.01 -11.27 -22.64
N LEU A 359 -0.29 -12.02 -23.49
CA LEU A 359 1.18 -11.91 -23.57
C LEU A 359 1.64 -10.54 -24.06
N LYS A 360 0.98 -9.97 -25.08
CA LYS A 360 1.25 -8.60 -25.56
C LYS A 360 1.06 -7.57 -24.46
N GLY A 361 0.00 -7.70 -23.65
CA GLY A 361 -0.31 -6.77 -22.56
C GLY A 361 0.79 -6.71 -21.50
N TYR A 362 1.39 -7.83 -21.14
CA TYR A 362 2.46 -7.86 -20.12
C TYR A 362 3.86 -7.59 -20.68
N ASN A 363 4.18 -8.03 -21.90
CA ASN A 363 5.54 -7.97 -22.43
C ASN A 363 5.77 -6.88 -23.50
N GLY A 364 4.71 -6.18 -23.91
CA GLY A 364 4.75 -5.18 -24.97
C GLY A 364 4.84 -5.77 -26.37
N GLU A 365 4.62 -4.91 -27.37
CA GLU A 365 4.58 -5.32 -28.78
C GLU A 365 5.94 -5.77 -29.31
N GLU A 366 7.04 -5.17 -28.85
CA GLU A 366 8.39 -5.48 -29.34
C GLU A 366 8.80 -6.93 -29.02
N LEU A 367 8.65 -7.35 -27.76
CA LEU A 367 8.97 -8.72 -27.37
C LEU A 367 7.99 -9.71 -28.01
N PHE A 368 6.72 -9.34 -28.16
CA PHE A 368 5.76 -10.19 -28.87
C PHE A 368 6.09 -10.38 -30.35
N ALA A 369 6.50 -9.33 -31.05
CA ALA A 369 6.91 -9.44 -32.46
C ALA A 369 8.11 -10.40 -32.63
N ARG A 370 8.98 -10.50 -31.60
CA ARG A 370 10.16 -11.36 -31.61
C ARG A 370 9.86 -12.80 -31.22
N PHE A 371 9.02 -13.02 -30.22
CA PHE A 371 8.84 -14.34 -29.57
C PHE A 371 7.47 -14.98 -29.80
N GLY A 372 6.48 -14.21 -30.24
CA GLY A 372 5.09 -14.67 -30.38
C GLY A 372 4.57 -15.27 -29.08
N THR A 373 4.02 -16.49 -29.15
CA THR A 373 3.49 -17.22 -27.98
C THR A 373 4.50 -18.14 -27.30
N ASN A 374 5.79 -18.09 -27.68
CA ASN A 374 6.84 -18.94 -27.11
C ASN A 374 7.36 -18.38 -25.77
N THR A 375 6.66 -18.71 -24.67
CA THR A 375 6.97 -18.22 -23.31
C THR A 375 8.41 -18.50 -22.87
N LYS A 376 9.02 -19.60 -23.32
CA LYS A 376 10.41 -19.94 -22.96
C LYS A 376 11.42 -18.89 -23.43
N LEU A 377 11.18 -18.25 -24.58
CA LEU A 377 12.06 -17.21 -25.10
C LEU A 377 11.97 -15.91 -24.29
N TYR A 378 10.79 -15.57 -23.76
CA TYR A 378 10.64 -14.44 -22.83
C TYR A 378 11.38 -14.73 -21.52
N HIS A 379 11.19 -15.92 -20.94
CA HIS A 379 11.89 -16.34 -19.73
C HIS A 379 13.40 -16.27 -19.91
N GLN A 380 13.91 -16.81 -21.02
CA GLN A 380 15.33 -16.72 -21.36
C GLN A 380 15.80 -15.28 -21.52
N TYR A 381 15.04 -14.43 -22.23
CA TYR A 381 15.36 -13.01 -22.38
C TYR A 381 15.49 -12.29 -21.04
N TYR A 382 14.52 -12.46 -20.14
CA TYR A 382 14.57 -11.83 -18.82
C TYR A 382 15.72 -12.37 -17.96
N HIS A 383 15.94 -13.69 -17.97
CA HIS A 383 17.03 -14.32 -17.24
C HIS A 383 18.41 -13.84 -17.73
N ASP A 384 18.64 -13.86 -19.05
CA ASP A 384 19.93 -13.50 -19.65
C ASP A 384 20.27 -12.00 -19.47
N ASN A 385 19.25 -11.17 -19.22
CA ASN A 385 19.37 -9.72 -19.06
C ASN A 385 19.11 -9.22 -17.63
N TYR A 386 18.86 -10.11 -16.69
CA TYR A 386 18.37 -9.78 -15.35
C TYR A 386 19.22 -8.71 -14.65
N GLU A 387 20.55 -8.81 -14.78
CA GLU A 387 21.53 -7.91 -14.15
C GLU A 387 21.65 -6.52 -14.80
N TYR A 388 21.01 -6.29 -15.94
CA TYR A 388 21.18 -5.08 -16.76
C TYR A 388 19.91 -4.24 -16.84
N PHE A 389 18.81 -4.66 -16.23
CA PHE A 389 17.61 -3.82 -16.14
C PHE A 389 17.83 -2.63 -15.18
N TYR A 390 17.30 -1.48 -15.56
CA TYR A 390 17.28 -0.27 -14.74
C TYR A 390 15.98 0.53 -14.98
N PRO A 391 15.64 1.49 -14.10
CA PRO A 391 14.37 2.22 -14.18
C PRO A 391 14.21 3.03 -15.46
N SER A 392 13.00 2.95 -16.04
CA SER A 392 12.50 3.84 -17.08
C SER A 392 11.24 4.55 -16.55
N GLY A 393 11.44 5.67 -15.84
CA GLY A 393 10.35 6.36 -15.15
C GLY A 393 9.89 5.62 -13.88
N SER A 394 8.68 5.95 -13.41
CA SER A 394 8.22 5.59 -12.06
C SER A 394 7.66 4.19 -11.88
N TYR A 395 7.36 3.46 -12.97
CA TYR A 395 6.72 2.14 -12.87
C TYR A 395 7.12 1.18 -14.01
N SER A 396 8.36 1.26 -14.51
CA SER A 396 8.85 0.31 -15.51
C SER A 396 10.37 0.15 -15.46
N LEU A 397 10.84 -1.00 -15.94
CA LEU A 397 12.25 -1.28 -16.16
C LEU A 397 12.56 -1.41 -17.65
N GLN A 398 13.75 -1.00 -18.03
CA GLN A 398 14.28 -1.19 -19.39
C GLN A 398 15.68 -1.78 -19.33
N LEU A 399 16.07 -2.45 -20.41
CA LEU A 399 17.43 -2.97 -20.58
C LEU A 399 18.42 -1.81 -20.70
N ASP A 400 19.51 -1.85 -19.93
CA ASP A 400 20.67 -0.96 -20.09
C ASP A 400 21.65 -1.55 -21.12
N PRO A 401 21.68 -1.03 -22.37
CA PRO A 401 22.61 -1.53 -23.38
C PRO A 401 24.07 -1.21 -23.05
N ASP A 402 24.36 -0.16 -22.25
CA ASP A 402 25.73 0.16 -21.85
C ASP A 402 26.23 -0.87 -20.84
N ALA A 403 25.44 -1.18 -19.81
CA ALA A 403 25.80 -2.21 -18.81
C ALA A 403 25.87 -3.61 -19.45
N GLN A 404 24.94 -3.93 -20.35
CA GLN A 404 24.95 -5.17 -21.12
C GLN A 404 26.22 -5.29 -21.99
N LYS A 405 26.60 -4.21 -22.71
CA LYS A 405 27.85 -4.16 -23.51
C LYS A 405 29.09 -4.34 -22.65
N LEU A 406 29.10 -3.80 -21.43
CA LEU A 406 30.20 -3.99 -20.48
C LEU A 406 30.25 -5.41 -19.91
N GLY A 407 29.12 -6.15 -19.91
CA GLY A 407 29.02 -7.49 -19.33
C GLY A 407 29.20 -7.50 -17.81
N ILE A 408 28.95 -6.36 -17.14
CA ILE A 408 29.09 -6.22 -15.69
C ILE A 408 27.73 -5.82 -15.12
N SER A 409 27.24 -6.63 -14.17
CA SER A 409 26.00 -6.34 -13.42
C SER A 409 26.02 -4.92 -12.86
N ASN A 410 24.88 -4.22 -12.95
CA ASN A 410 24.75 -2.89 -12.39
C ASN A 410 24.78 -2.82 -10.86
N ARG A 411 24.76 -3.98 -10.17
CA ARG A 411 24.88 -4.09 -8.72
C ARG A 411 26.31 -4.29 -8.23
N LYS A 412 27.25 -4.46 -9.16
CA LYS A 412 28.66 -4.73 -8.88
C LYS A 412 29.50 -3.47 -9.02
N VAL A 413 30.18 -3.06 -7.95
CA VAL A 413 31.05 -1.85 -7.93
C VAL A 413 32.11 -1.86 -9.05
N GLN A 414 32.45 -3.05 -9.55
CA GLN A 414 33.33 -3.28 -10.70
C GLN A 414 32.87 -2.52 -11.96
N ILE A 415 31.58 -2.23 -12.11
CA ILE A 415 31.09 -1.44 -13.24
C ILE A 415 31.65 -0.01 -13.17
N LEU A 416 31.71 0.58 -11.98
CA LEU A 416 32.30 1.91 -11.76
C LEU A 416 33.81 1.86 -11.99
N GLU A 417 34.50 0.85 -11.47
CA GLU A 417 35.94 0.67 -11.66
C GLU A 417 36.32 0.57 -13.14
N LYS A 418 35.55 -0.20 -13.91
CA LYS A 418 35.73 -0.37 -15.36
C LYS A 418 35.52 0.94 -16.09
N CYS A 419 34.45 1.68 -15.80
CA CYS A 419 34.19 2.97 -16.43
C CYS A 419 35.24 4.03 -16.08
N ILE A 420 35.74 4.07 -14.85
CA ILE A 420 36.83 4.99 -14.48
C ILE A 420 38.10 4.66 -15.26
N LEU A 421 38.47 3.38 -15.38
CA LEU A 421 39.62 2.96 -16.18
C LEU A 421 39.46 3.33 -17.67
N MET A 422 38.24 3.21 -18.20
CA MET A 422 37.91 3.62 -19.57
C MET A 422 38.08 5.13 -19.76
N LEU A 423 37.65 5.96 -18.80
CA LEU A 423 37.90 7.41 -18.83
C LEU A 423 39.39 7.74 -18.76
N GLU A 424 40.16 7.08 -17.89
CA GLU A 424 41.62 7.29 -17.77
C GLU A 424 42.37 6.98 -19.06
N LYS A 425 41.87 6.03 -19.86
CA LYS A 425 42.45 5.62 -21.14
C LYS A 425 41.81 6.28 -22.37
N ASN A 426 40.78 7.11 -22.16
CA ASN A 426 39.96 7.68 -23.23
C ASN A 426 39.31 6.61 -24.16
N GLU A 427 38.97 5.44 -23.60
CA GLU A 427 38.33 4.32 -24.30
C GLU A 427 36.80 4.40 -24.14
N ASP A 428 36.06 4.75 -25.20
CA ASP A 428 34.59 4.92 -25.16
C ASP A 428 34.14 5.79 -23.97
N ALA A 429 34.82 6.93 -23.80
CA ALA A 429 34.65 7.82 -22.65
C ALA A 429 33.19 8.28 -22.46
N ALA A 430 32.44 8.43 -23.55
CA ALA A 430 31.03 8.79 -23.51
C ALA A 430 30.17 7.70 -22.84
N LEU A 431 30.39 6.41 -23.14
CA LEU A 431 29.72 5.32 -22.46
C LEU A 431 30.11 5.28 -20.98
N ALA A 432 31.40 5.38 -20.68
CA ALA A 432 31.90 5.34 -19.32
C ALA A 432 31.27 6.43 -18.44
N GLN A 433 31.20 7.67 -18.95
CA GLN A 433 30.57 8.78 -18.25
C GLN A 433 29.07 8.53 -18.02
N ARG A 434 28.33 8.07 -19.04
CA ARG A 434 26.89 7.76 -18.90
C ARG A 434 26.63 6.74 -17.80
N VAL A 435 27.42 5.67 -17.74
CA VAL A 435 27.28 4.60 -16.74
C VAL A 435 27.61 5.11 -15.33
N LEU A 436 28.67 5.91 -15.17
CA LEU A 436 29.03 6.50 -13.87
C LEU A 436 27.95 7.44 -13.34
N GLU A 437 27.39 8.31 -14.19
CA GLU A 437 26.30 9.22 -13.80
C GLU A 437 24.97 8.49 -13.57
N ARG A 438 24.72 7.40 -14.31
CA ARG A 438 23.53 6.55 -14.13
C ARG A 438 23.56 5.85 -12.78
N TYR A 439 24.67 5.24 -12.40
CA TYR A 439 24.77 4.39 -11.22
C TYR A 439 25.37 5.06 -9.97
N THR A 440 25.58 6.38 -9.98
CA THR A 440 25.99 7.14 -8.78
C THR A 440 25.16 8.42 -8.62
N THR A 441 25.29 9.10 -7.48
CA THR A 441 24.74 10.47 -7.28
C THR A 441 25.72 11.57 -7.67
N GLU A 442 26.91 11.20 -8.12
CA GLU A 442 28.01 12.11 -8.43
C GLU A 442 28.00 12.53 -9.91
N LYS A 443 28.66 13.66 -10.19
CA LYS A 443 28.78 14.23 -11.55
C LYS A 443 30.16 14.87 -11.73
N PHE A 444 31.20 14.06 -11.72
CA PHE A 444 32.56 14.54 -11.94
C PHE A 444 32.87 14.68 -13.44
N ALA A 445 33.70 15.67 -13.77
CA ALA A 445 34.07 15.95 -15.15
C ALA A 445 35.32 15.17 -15.59
N SER A 446 36.18 14.79 -14.64
CA SER A 446 37.45 14.14 -14.94
C SER A 446 37.57 12.74 -14.35
N ALA A 447 38.37 11.89 -15.01
CA ALA A 447 38.70 10.55 -14.54
C ALA A 447 39.37 10.56 -13.16
N ALA A 448 40.22 11.57 -12.89
CA ALA A 448 40.92 11.71 -11.62
C ALA A 448 39.97 11.98 -10.45
N GLU A 449 38.96 12.82 -10.63
CA GLU A 449 37.93 13.06 -9.62
C GLU A 449 37.13 11.79 -9.31
N TRP A 450 36.69 11.06 -10.35
CA TRP A 450 36.00 9.78 -10.17
C TRP A 450 36.87 8.77 -9.41
N ARG A 451 38.15 8.63 -9.80
CA ARG A 451 39.11 7.73 -9.14
C ARG A 451 39.31 8.08 -7.67
N ASN A 452 39.45 9.37 -7.36
CA ASN A 452 39.63 9.86 -6.00
C ASN A 452 38.37 9.58 -5.14
N TRP A 453 37.19 9.85 -5.69
CA TRP A 453 35.93 9.56 -4.99
C TRP A 453 35.76 8.07 -4.72
N LEU A 454 36.00 7.22 -5.72
CA LEU A 454 35.84 5.77 -5.55
C LEU A 454 36.85 5.24 -4.54
N THR A 455 38.13 5.60 -4.64
CA THR A 455 39.16 5.19 -3.67
C THR A 455 38.79 5.58 -2.23
N LYS A 456 38.29 6.82 -2.03
CA LYS A 456 37.88 7.33 -0.71
C LYS A 456 36.67 6.61 -0.13
N ASN A 457 35.73 6.20 -0.98
CA ASN A 457 34.40 5.76 -0.53
C ASN A 457 34.13 4.27 -0.72
N LYS A 458 34.94 3.53 -1.49
CA LYS A 458 34.69 2.12 -1.87
C LYS A 458 34.28 1.22 -0.70
N ALA A 459 34.95 1.33 0.45
CA ALA A 459 34.66 0.52 1.64
C ALA A 459 33.29 0.82 2.29
N ASN A 460 32.68 1.95 1.97
CA ASN A 460 31.39 2.40 2.50
C ASN A 460 30.31 2.49 1.41
N LEU A 461 30.58 2.02 0.18
CA LEU A 461 29.58 2.00 -0.86
C LEU A 461 28.59 0.86 -0.62
N PHE A 462 27.31 1.15 -0.82
CA PHE A 462 26.24 0.17 -0.92
C PHE A 462 25.40 0.49 -2.16
N TYR A 463 24.72 -0.51 -2.70
CA TYR A 463 23.84 -0.37 -3.84
C TYR A 463 22.38 -0.43 -3.38
N THR A 464 21.56 0.51 -3.83
CA THR A 464 20.13 0.58 -3.51
C THR A 464 19.30 0.70 -4.79
N GLU A 465 18.32 -0.19 -4.93
CA GLU A 465 17.30 -0.10 -5.98
C GLU A 465 16.26 0.95 -5.57
N ALA A 466 15.84 0.99 -4.31
CA ALA A 466 14.91 1.99 -3.79
C ALA A 466 15.44 3.43 -3.93
N GLY A 467 16.76 3.62 -3.90
CA GLY A 467 17.44 4.89 -4.15
C GLY A 467 17.68 5.23 -5.63
N GLY A 468 17.06 4.51 -6.57
CA GLY A 468 17.18 4.78 -8.00
C GLY A 468 18.20 3.93 -8.74
N PHE A 469 18.48 2.71 -8.28
CA PHE A 469 19.52 1.82 -8.83
C PHE A 469 20.89 2.49 -8.79
N LYS A 470 21.33 2.93 -7.61
CA LYS A 470 22.57 3.70 -7.45
C LYS A 470 23.46 3.14 -6.35
N PHE A 471 24.76 3.27 -6.56
CA PHE A 471 25.76 3.20 -5.50
C PHE A 471 25.75 4.50 -4.70
N MET A 472 25.54 4.37 -3.39
CA MET A 472 25.53 5.47 -2.43
C MET A 472 26.55 5.21 -1.33
N VAL A 473 26.98 6.27 -0.65
CA VAL A 473 27.97 6.19 0.44
C VAL A 473 27.24 6.10 1.78
N ASN A 474 27.56 5.10 2.60
CA ASN A 474 27.09 5.05 3.98
C ASN A 474 27.75 6.17 4.80
N THR A 475 26.94 7.11 5.29
CA THR A 475 27.38 8.29 6.04
C THR A 475 27.32 8.13 7.56
N TYR A 476 26.72 7.08 8.12
CA TYR A 476 26.61 6.89 9.58
C TYR A 476 27.95 6.60 10.26
N ASN A 477 28.94 6.11 9.52
CA ASN A 477 30.29 5.80 10.04
C ASN A 477 31.32 6.92 9.83
N LYS A 478 30.89 8.12 9.40
CA LYS A 478 31.78 9.27 9.17
C LYS A 478 31.16 10.55 9.72
N ASN A 479 32.00 11.39 10.34
CA ASN A 479 31.76 12.83 10.55
C ASN A 479 31.72 13.59 9.21
N THR A 480 30.89 13.14 8.26
CA THR A 480 30.64 13.81 6.99
C THR A 480 29.26 14.42 7.07
N THR A 481 29.24 15.74 7.23
CA THR A 481 28.09 16.59 6.90
C THR A 481 27.66 16.28 5.47
N ALA A 482 26.61 15.48 5.32
CA ALA A 482 26.01 15.20 4.02
C ALA A 482 25.29 16.46 3.56
N ALA A 483 25.76 17.06 2.46
CA ALA A 483 25.08 18.17 1.82
C ALA A 483 23.76 17.66 1.24
N VAL A 484 22.64 18.00 1.90
CA VAL A 484 21.29 17.78 1.39
C VAL A 484 21.14 18.63 0.14
N ARG A 485 21.26 18.01 -1.04
CA ARG A 485 20.79 18.64 -2.28
C ARG A 485 19.30 18.35 -2.44
N PRO A 486 18.46 19.39 -2.62
CA PRO A 486 17.09 19.17 -3.03
C PRO A 486 17.11 18.62 -4.47
N VAL A 487 16.62 17.40 -4.66
CA VAL A 487 16.19 16.95 -5.97
C VAL A 487 14.80 17.55 -6.16
N SER A 488 14.70 18.55 -7.02
CA SER A 488 13.41 19.13 -7.40
C SER A 488 12.54 18.03 -8.00
N PRO A 489 11.24 17.94 -7.66
CA PRO A 489 10.33 17.08 -8.39
C PRO A 489 10.31 17.56 -9.84
N ALA A 490 10.61 16.64 -10.76
CA ALA A 490 10.40 16.89 -12.18
C ALA A 490 8.90 17.13 -12.38
N ASN A 491 8.54 18.36 -12.71
CA ASN A 491 7.20 18.70 -13.19
C ASN A 491 6.97 17.93 -14.49
N ILE A 492 6.11 16.92 -14.45
CA ILE A 492 5.60 16.28 -15.67
C ILE A 492 4.42 17.11 -16.14
N ALA A 493 4.56 17.65 -17.35
CA ALA A 493 3.55 18.46 -18.02
C ALA A 493 2.27 17.65 -18.30
N SER A 494 1.13 18.33 -18.20
CA SER A 494 -0.18 17.82 -18.59
C SER A 494 -0.33 17.74 -20.10
N VAL A 495 -0.66 16.56 -20.61
CA VAL A 495 -1.39 16.37 -21.88
C VAL A 495 -2.34 15.20 -21.67
N SER A 496 -3.66 15.42 -21.81
CA SER A 496 -4.65 14.33 -21.68
C SER A 496 -4.76 13.54 -22.98
N ALA A 497 -4.61 12.21 -22.89
CA ALA A 497 -5.37 11.19 -23.62
C ALA A 497 -4.95 9.79 -23.12
N GLY A 498 -5.83 9.10 -22.38
CA GLY A 498 -5.61 7.73 -21.86
C GLY A 498 -5.13 7.63 -20.40
N PRO A 499 -5.31 6.47 -19.75
CA PRO A 499 -4.81 6.22 -18.40
C PRO A 499 -3.28 6.17 -18.38
N THR A 500 -2.67 6.58 -17.27
CA THR A 500 -1.20 6.59 -17.07
C THR A 500 -0.83 5.92 -15.76
N LEU A 501 0.43 5.56 -15.54
CA LEU A 501 0.85 4.89 -14.31
C LEU A 501 0.67 5.77 -13.05
N THR A 502 0.74 7.09 -13.17
CA THR A 502 0.48 8.04 -12.07
C THR A 502 -1.01 8.41 -11.95
N ASP A 503 -1.79 8.12 -12.98
CA ASP A 503 -3.24 8.33 -13.01
C ASP A 503 -3.93 7.18 -13.78
N PRO A 504 -4.11 6.00 -13.15
CA PRO A 504 -4.39 4.75 -13.88
C PRO A 504 -5.80 4.61 -14.43
N VAL A 505 -6.66 5.62 -14.28
CA VAL A 505 -8.05 5.58 -14.72
C VAL A 505 -8.39 6.87 -15.45
N ALA A 506 -8.58 6.82 -16.76
CA ALA A 506 -9.14 7.94 -17.52
C ALA A 506 -10.67 7.78 -17.59
N VAL A 507 -11.43 8.83 -17.29
CA VAL A 507 -12.89 8.83 -17.37
C VAL A 507 -13.34 9.69 -18.54
N THR A 508 -14.20 9.15 -19.38
CA THR A 508 -14.84 9.83 -20.49
C THR A 508 -16.35 9.69 -20.38
N ALA A 509 -17.11 10.58 -21.03
CA ALA A 509 -18.55 10.44 -21.09
C ALA A 509 -19.08 10.95 -22.44
N LYS A 510 -20.27 10.48 -22.81
CA LYS A 510 -20.99 10.91 -24.03
C LYS A 510 -22.50 10.82 -23.87
N LEU A 511 -23.21 11.62 -24.67
CA LEU A 511 -24.66 11.54 -24.86
C LEU A 511 -24.97 10.77 -26.15
N GLU A 512 -25.85 9.79 -26.05
CA GLU A 512 -26.40 9.04 -27.18
C GLU A 512 -27.93 9.16 -27.20
N GLU A 513 -28.56 8.81 -28.33
CA GLU A 513 -30.02 8.69 -28.38
C GLU A 513 -30.51 7.62 -27.40
N GLY A 514 -31.59 7.92 -26.67
CA GLY A 514 -32.23 6.99 -25.74
C GLY A 514 -33.16 5.98 -26.42
N SER A 515 -33.79 5.13 -25.61
CA SER A 515 -34.80 4.15 -26.04
C SER A 515 -36.03 4.78 -26.70
N THR A 516 -36.31 6.05 -26.39
CA THR A 516 -37.41 6.84 -26.94
C THR A 516 -36.91 8.23 -27.33
N LYS A 517 -37.65 8.94 -28.20
CA LYS A 517 -37.28 10.27 -28.71
C LYS A 517 -37.17 11.35 -27.62
N ASP A 518 -37.83 11.16 -26.48
CA ASP A 518 -37.83 12.05 -25.32
C ASP A 518 -36.78 11.69 -24.26
N LYS A 519 -35.82 10.84 -24.62
CA LYS A 519 -34.74 10.41 -23.73
C LYS A 519 -33.38 10.52 -24.39
N LYS A 520 -32.37 10.82 -23.57
CA LYS A 520 -30.96 10.67 -23.94
C LYS A 520 -30.33 9.61 -23.04
N LYS A 521 -29.41 8.84 -23.61
CA LYS A 521 -28.60 7.89 -22.88
C LYS A 521 -27.25 8.54 -22.54
N ILE A 522 -26.92 8.58 -21.26
CA ILE A 522 -25.59 8.95 -20.78
C ILE A 522 -24.75 7.67 -20.75
N VAL A 523 -23.55 7.73 -21.32
CA VAL A 523 -22.55 6.66 -21.22
C VAL A 523 -21.29 7.26 -20.60
N ILE A 524 -20.83 6.67 -19.50
CA ILE A 524 -19.57 7.00 -18.84
C ILE A 524 -18.65 5.80 -19.02
N ASP A 525 -17.48 6.00 -19.60
CA ASP A 525 -16.47 4.96 -19.81
C ASP A 525 -15.22 5.29 -18.98
N ALA A 526 -14.79 4.33 -18.16
CA ALA A 526 -13.50 4.35 -17.48
C ALA A 526 -12.52 3.46 -18.25
N HIS A 527 -11.41 4.02 -18.71
CA HIS A 527 -10.27 3.28 -19.25
C HIS A 527 -9.25 3.10 -18.13
N ILE A 528 -8.93 1.86 -17.80
CA ILE A 528 -8.11 1.46 -16.67
C ILE A 528 -6.80 0.90 -17.23
N LEU A 529 -5.67 1.31 -16.66
CA LEU A 529 -4.36 0.82 -17.10
C LEU A 529 -4.24 -0.70 -16.89
N LYS A 530 -3.61 -1.43 -17.83
CA LYS A 530 -3.43 -2.90 -17.71
C LYS A 530 -2.73 -3.24 -16.38
N GLY A 531 -3.27 -4.23 -15.67
CA GLY A 531 -2.79 -4.63 -14.33
C GLY A 531 -3.43 -3.85 -13.16
N TRP A 532 -4.09 -2.73 -13.44
CA TRP A 532 -4.85 -1.95 -12.47
C TRP A 532 -6.35 -2.28 -12.53
N HIS A 533 -7.05 -1.99 -11.44
CA HIS A 533 -8.46 -2.25 -11.30
C HIS A 533 -9.16 -1.21 -10.40
N ILE A 534 -10.46 -1.06 -10.60
CA ILE A 534 -11.38 -0.35 -9.68
C ILE A 534 -12.43 -1.33 -9.18
N TYR A 535 -12.99 -1.09 -8.00
CA TYR A 535 -13.89 -2.06 -7.36
C TYR A 535 -15.34 -1.92 -7.84
N ALA A 536 -15.86 -3.00 -8.40
CA ALA A 536 -17.26 -3.12 -8.81
C ALA A 536 -18.17 -3.51 -7.64
N TYR A 537 -17.65 -4.32 -6.72
CA TYR A 537 -18.31 -4.70 -5.48
C TYR A 537 -17.28 -5.10 -4.44
N VAL A 538 -17.53 -4.70 -3.20
CA VAL A 538 -16.74 -5.08 -2.03
C VAL A 538 -17.67 -5.56 -0.91
N PRO A 539 -17.33 -6.64 -0.18
CA PRO A 539 -18.09 -7.04 1.00
C PRO A 539 -18.03 -5.99 2.12
N ASP A 540 -19.01 -6.04 3.01
CA ASP A 540 -19.01 -5.24 4.25
C ASP A 540 -17.71 -5.48 5.04
N GLY A 541 -17.11 -4.39 5.55
CA GLY A 541 -15.85 -4.42 6.29
C GLY A 541 -14.59 -4.50 5.41
N SER A 542 -14.72 -4.55 4.08
CA SER A 542 -13.58 -4.37 3.18
C SER A 542 -12.87 -3.03 3.41
N PRO A 543 -11.53 -2.96 3.33
CA PRO A 543 -10.80 -1.70 3.43
C PRO A 543 -10.89 -0.87 2.13
N PHE A 544 -11.59 -1.36 1.11
CA PHE A 544 -11.76 -0.67 -0.17
C PHE A 544 -13.18 -0.14 -0.33
N ILE A 545 -13.34 0.87 -1.19
CA ILE A 545 -14.66 1.40 -1.53
C ILE A 545 -15.18 0.84 -2.85
N GLN A 546 -16.49 0.62 -2.92
CA GLN A 546 -17.16 0.34 -4.19
C GLN A 546 -17.15 1.61 -5.08
N THR A 547 -16.95 1.44 -6.38
CA THR A 547 -17.05 2.55 -7.34
C THR A 547 -18.49 3.04 -7.45
N GLU A 548 -18.68 4.35 -7.32
CA GLU A 548 -19.96 5.03 -7.44
C GLU A 548 -20.01 5.91 -8.68
N VAL A 549 -21.15 5.89 -9.36
CA VAL A 549 -21.41 6.77 -10.49
C VAL A 549 -22.01 8.08 -9.97
N ILE A 550 -21.43 9.19 -10.41
CA ILE A 550 -21.86 10.54 -10.04
C ILE A 550 -22.61 11.15 -11.22
N LEU A 551 -23.76 11.75 -10.95
CA LEU A 551 -24.53 12.49 -11.93
C LEU A 551 -25.16 13.74 -11.30
N GLU A 552 -24.88 14.89 -11.91
CA GLU A 552 -25.48 16.18 -11.59
C GLU A 552 -26.23 16.66 -12.84
N LEU A 553 -27.56 16.73 -12.72
CA LEU A 553 -28.46 17.14 -13.80
C LEU A 553 -28.87 18.61 -13.61
N PRO A 554 -29.20 19.32 -14.71
CA PRO A 554 -29.83 20.64 -14.63
C PRO A 554 -31.13 20.62 -13.83
N ASP A 555 -31.40 21.73 -13.14
CA ASP A 555 -32.61 21.93 -12.33
C ASP A 555 -33.89 21.59 -13.11
N GLY A 556 -34.79 20.86 -12.45
CA GLY A 556 -36.08 20.44 -13.03
C GLY A 556 -36.07 19.04 -13.67
N THR A 557 -34.91 18.39 -13.80
CA THR A 557 -34.84 16.99 -14.23
C THR A 557 -35.21 16.07 -13.06
N LYS A 558 -36.30 15.28 -13.21
CA LYS A 558 -36.81 14.39 -12.14
C LYS A 558 -36.30 12.95 -12.26
N GLY A 559 -35.97 12.35 -11.12
CA GLY A 559 -35.68 10.92 -10.93
C GLY A 559 -34.18 10.61 -10.81
N LEU A 560 -33.82 9.66 -9.95
CA LEU A 560 -32.49 9.04 -9.98
C LEU A 560 -32.47 8.02 -11.13
N PRO A 561 -31.56 8.15 -12.09
CA PRO A 561 -31.49 7.21 -13.19
C PRO A 561 -31.10 5.81 -12.71
N GLU A 562 -31.69 4.79 -13.31
CA GLU A 562 -31.24 3.41 -13.11
C GLU A 562 -29.97 3.17 -13.93
N TRP A 563 -28.86 2.86 -13.26
CA TRP A 563 -27.58 2.60 -13.90
C TRP A 563 -27.42 1.13 -14.29
N GLN A 564 -26.86 0.91 -15.48
CA GLN A 564 -26.35 -0.38 -15.95
C GLN A 564 -24.83 -0.28 -16.08
N SER A 565 -24.11 -1.29 -15.61
CA SER A 565 -22.65 -1.36 -15.75
C SER A 565 -22.23 -2.44 -16.76
N SER A 566 -20.97 -2.38 -17.19
CA SER A 566 -20.28 -3.54 -17.77
C SER A 566 -20.09 -4.64 -16.72
N ALA A 567 -19.76 -5.85 -17.19
CA ALA A 567 -19.54 -6.99 -16.30
C ALA A 567 -18.25 -6.81 -15.50
N GLY A 568 -18.33 -6.97 -14.17
CA GLY A 568 -17.16 -7.07 -13.30
C GLY A 568 -16.52 -8.45 -13.36
N ILE A 569 -15.33 -8.56 -12.76
CA ILE A 569 -14.56 -9.78 -12.66
C ILE A 569 -14.18 -10.12 -11.22
N PRO A 570 -14.10 -11.41 -10.85
CA PRO A 570 -13.70 -11.80 -9.50
C PRO A 570 -12.29 -11.32 -9.21
N PHE A 571 -12.09 -10.65 -8.07
CA PHE A 571 -10.78 -10.21 -7.65
C PHE A 571 -9.95 -11.39 -7.13
N ALA A 572 -8.75 -11.58 -7.68
CA ALA A 572 -7.84 -12.63 -7.23
C ALA A 572 -7.35 -12.31 -5.80
N GLY A 573 -7.44 -13.27 -4.87
CA GLY A 573 -7.01 -13.09 -3.48
C GLY A 573 -7.98 -12.29 -2.59
N GLY A 574 -9.08 -11.78 -3.14
CA GLY A 574 -10.14 -11.10 -2.38
C GLY A 574 -11.47 -11.83 -2.45
N GLU A 575 -11.78 -12.63 -1.43
CA GLU A 575 -13.02 -13.40 -1.42
C GLU A 575 -14.26 -12.48 -1.45
N GLY A 576 -15.17 -12.75 -2.37
CA GLY A 576 -16.40 -11.98 -2.53
C GLY A 576 -16.23 -10.58 -3.15
N MET A 577 -15.01 -10.16 -3.51
CA MET A 577 -14.75 -8.90 -4.21
C MET A 577 -14.83 -9.06 -5.72
N PHE A 578 -15.36 -8.03 -6.39
CA PHE A 578 -15.40 -7.93 -7.85
C PHE A 578 -14.86 -6.59 -8.30
N VAL A 579 -14.13 -6.59 -9.41
CA VAL A 579 -13.42 -5.43 -9.95
C VAL A 579 -13.66 -5.28 -11.44
N TRP A 580 -13.44 -4.09 -11.98
CA TRP A 580 -13.24 -3.88 -13.41
C TRP A 580 -11.75 -3.70 -13.69
N GLU A 581 -11.26 -4.37 -14.73
CA GLU A 581 -9.91 -4.24 -15.28
C GLU A 581 -10.04 -3.74 -16.72
N GLU A 582 -9.05 -2.97 -17.21
CA GLU A 582 -8.95 -2.38 -18.56
C GLU A 582 -10.06 -1.38 -18.95
N GLN A 583 -11.33 -1.73 -18.74
CA GLN A 583 -12.46 -0.87 -19.04
C GLN A 583 -13.65 -1.14 -18.11
N ALA A 584 -14.34 -0.07 -17.72
CA ALA A 584 -15.70 -0.12 -17.16
C ALA A 584 -16.62 0.83 -17.93
N SER A 585 -17.86 0.45 -18.17
CA SER A 585 -18.86 1.30 -18.83
C SER A 585 -20.12 1.38 -17.98
N PHE A 586 -20.63 2.58 -17.77
CA PHE A 586 -21.84 2.87 -16.99
C PHE A 586 -22.82 3.62 -17.86
N LYS A 587 -24.07 3.15 -17.90
CA LYS A 587 -25.09 3.67 -18.81
C LYS A 587 -26.36 3.95 -18.05
N THR A 588 -27.01 5.06 -18.37
CA THR A 588 -28.36 5.34 -17.91
C THR A 588 -29.12 6.22 -18.88
N GLU A 589 -30.44 6.31 -18.71
CA GLU A 589 -31.30 7.19 -19.49
C GLU A 589 -31.85 8.33 -18.64
N ILE A 590 -31.90 9.52 -19.24
CA ILE A 590 -32.53 10.70 -18.65
C ILE A 590 -33.59 11.26 -19.57
N SER A 591 -34.63 11.87 -18.99
CA SER A 591 -35.65 12.59 -19.76
C SER A 591 -35.06 13.87 -20.34
N THR A 592 -35.39 14.18 -21.59
CA THR A 592 -35.00 15.44 -22.25
C THR A 592 -35.93 16.60 -21.96
N SER A 593 -37.04 16.37 -21.26
CA SER A 593 -38.09 17.38 -21.02
C SER A 593 -37.60 18.66 -20.33
N ALA A 594 -36.55 18.56 -19.51
CA ALA A 594 -35.92 19.70 -18.82
C ALA A 594 -34.57 20.13 -19.44
N LEU A 595 -34.06 19.40 -20.45
CA LEU A 595 -32.78 19.70 -21.09
C LEU A 595 -32.95 20.76 -22.16
N LYS A 596 -32.36 21.94 -21.94
CA LYS A 596 -32.29 23.01 -22.95
C LYS A 596 -30.96 22.94 -23.68
N ALA A 597 -30.93 23.32 -24.96
CA ALA A 597 -29.67 23.51 -25.68
C ALA A 597 -28.75 24.46 -24.89
N GLY A 598 -27.48 24.09 -24.75
CA GLY A 598 -26.50 24.77 -23.90
C GLY A 598 -26.49 24.36 -22.43
N SER A 599 -27.40 23.50 -21.96
CA SER A 599 -27.35 22.96 -20.59
C SER A 599 -26.13 22.06 -20.40
N VAL A 600 -25.56 22.06 -19.19
CA VAL A 600 -24.42 21.22 -18.83
C VAL A 600 -24.87 20.09 -17.90
N ILE A 601 -24.56 18.86 -18.28
CA ILE A 601 -24.70 17.67 -17.43
C ILE A 601 -23.30 17.33 -16.91
N LYS A 602 -23.13 17.20 -15.59
CA LYS A 602 -21.85 16.74 -15.02
C LYS A 602 -22.00 15.28 -14.60
N CYS A 603 -21.10 14.43 -15.05
CA CYS A 603 -21.14 13.02 -14.72
C CYS A 603 -19.74 12.45 -14.54
N GLY A 604 -19.60 11.36 -13.80
CA GLY A 604 -18.28 10.84 -13.48
C GLY A 604 -18.30 9.70 -12.47
N LEU A 605 -17.16 9.49 -11.82
CA LEU A 605 -16.96 8.40 -10.88
C LEU A 605 -16.34 8.90 -9.57
N TYR A 606 -16.78 8.33 -8.45
CA TYR A 606 -16.04 8.27 -7.20
C TYR A 606 -15.52 6.84 -7.04
N TYR A 607 -14.21 6.66 -6.96
CA TYR A 607 -13.61 5.33 -7.02
C TYR A 607 -12.29 5.27 -6.28
N GLN A 608 -11.88 4.05 -5.96
CA GLN A 608 -10.53 3.71 -5.56
C GLN A 608 -9.92 2.79 -6.62
N VAL A 609 -8.65 3.01 -6.92
CA VAL A 609 -7.92 2.23 -7.94
C VAL A 609 -6.67 1.61 -7.32
N CYS A 610 -6.46 0.33 -7.60
CA CYS A 610 -5.33 -0.44 -7.12
C CYS A 610 -4.75 -1.31 -8.24
N ASP A 611 -3.50 -1.72 -8.09
CA ASP A 611 -2.97 -2.95 -8.67
C ASP A 611 -2.57 -3.89 -7.53
N ASN A 612 -1.87 -4.99 -7.82
CA ASN A 612 -1.39 -5.90 -6.77
C ASN A 612 -0.34 -5.26 -5.86
N ASN A 613 0.34 -4.21 -6.34
CA ASN A 613 1.48 -3.58 -5.71
C ASN A 613 1.17 -2.18 -5.18
N LYS A 614 -0.03 -1.63 -5.34
CA LYS A 614 -0.33 -0.27 -4.89
C LYS A 614 -1.83 -0.03 -4.84
N CYS A 615 -2.24 0.86 -3.95
CA CYS A 615 -3.59 1.42 -3.96
C CYS A 615 -3.49 2.93 -3.88
N PHE A 616 -4.18 3.65 -4.75
CA PHE A 616 -4.33 5.09 -4.60
C PHE A 616 -5.48 5.40 -3.65
N PRO A 617 -5.44 6.55 -2.94
CA PRO A 617 -6.60 7.03 -2.19
C PRO A 617 -7.84 7.18 -3.08
N PRO A 618 -9.05 7.05 -2.50
CA PRO A 618 -10.30 7.36 -3.20
C PRO A 618 -10.26 8.74 -3.86
N LYS A 619 -10.78 8.84 -5.09
CA LYS A 619 -10.81 10.11 -5.82
C LYS A 619 -12.08 10.25 -6.67
N ARG A 620 -12.43 11.51 -6.91
CA ARG A 620 -13.54 11.91 -7.79
C ARG A 620 -12.99 12.35 -9.15
N LYS A 621 -13.56 11.83 -10.25
CA LYS A 621 -13.33 12.34 -11.61
C LYS A 621 -14.65 12.68 -12.28
N MET A 622 -14.76 13.90 -12.80
CA MET A 622 -15.96 14.42 -13.46
C MET A 622 -15.67 14.81 -14.91
N VAL A 623 -16.68 14.67 -15.75
CA VAL A 623 -16.75 15.08 -17.15
C VAL A 623 -18.00 15.96 -17.31
N GLU A 624 -17.87 17.03 -18.10
CA GLU A 624 -18.99 17.91 -18.43
C GLU A 624 -19.47 17.61 -19.86
N LEU A 625 -20.78 17.37 -20.00
CA LEU A 625 -21.45 17.11 -21.28
C LEU A 625 -22.35 18.29 -21.60
N GLN A 626 -22.12 18.91 -22.76
CA GLN A 626 -22.96 19.98 -23.24
C GLN A 626 -24.11 19.41 -24.08
N VAL A 627 -25.34 19.77 -23.73
CA VAL A 627 -26.52 19.46 -24.55
C VAL A 627 -26.49 20.36 -25.78
N LEU A 628 -26.29 19.77 -26.96
CA LEU A 628 -26.22 20.48 -28.24
C LEU A 628 -27.60 20.95 -28.72
#